data_AF-A0A3D8QEV5-F1
#
_entry.id   AF-A0A3D8QEV5-F1
#
_cell.length_a   1.000
_cell.length_b   1.000
_cell.length_c   1.000
_cell.angle_alpha   90.00
_cell.angle_beta   90.00
_cell.angle_gamma   90.00
#
_symmetry.space_group_name_H-M   'P 1'
#
loop_
_entity.id
_entity.type
_entity.pdbx_description
1 polymer ?
#
loop_
_entity_poly.entity_id
_entity_poly.type
_entity_poly.pdbx_seq_one_letter_code
_entity_poly.pdbx_strand_id
1 'polypeptide(L)'
;MALINPFACKLMVLAPRVPRRTHQSDSGRVVWAFCAATDPQWCQIRWHKRPSVVTSRTLHLKHFDHGTILAQTPSPGFEIPNPDSCTVAELLDIVASKGAELLLEGIREGLFVPPVKDAGWYSTQQKDLIHATKITPEDKHIDWATWTWADVSRRERVLGPLWSKSLVLGESSGPTPSFEQRRVILSEFEEVRPLNESEVFAVVPGLPFIDGEHTVKSDAKKGVYVFTKDRKLVRIHSMKVEGRPNTDAFRAALKARMIGSHTFSWNNASFTPFHNPLS
;
A
#
# COMPACT_ATOMS: atom_id res chain seq x y z
N MET A 1 3.75 -28.28 -4.22
CA MET A 1 4.49 -27.15 -4.82
C MET A 1 4.05 -25.90 -4.09
N ALA A 2 4.71 -25.55 -2.99
CA ALA A 2 4.31 -24.44 -2.12
C ALA A 2 5.17 -23.21 -2.46
N LEU A 3 4.52 -22.17 -2.98
CA LEU A 3 5.13 -20.88 -3.28
C LEU A 3 5.44 -20.16 -1.96
N ILE A 4 6.74 -20.02 -1.67
CA ILE A 4 7.24 -19.20 -0.56
C ILE A 4 7.19 -17.73 -1.01
N ASN A 5 6.49 -16.91 -0.24
CA ASN A 5 6.31 -15.47 -0.43
C ASN A 5 7.61 -14.72 0.01
N PRO A 6 8.28 -13.93 -0.85
CA PRO A 6 9.61 -13.38 -0.56
C PRO A 6 9.63 -12.06 0.26
N PHE A 7 8.50 -11.55 0.74
CA PHE A 7 8.44 -10.25 1.45
C PHE A 7 8.73 -10.35 2.96
N ALA A 8 9.89 -10.88 3.32
CA ALA A 8 10.47 -10.65 4.65
C ALA A 8 11.98 -10.48 4.47
N CYS A 9 12.47 -9.26 4.67
CA CYS A 9 13.91 -9.02 4.82
C CYS A 9 14.34 -9.72 6.12
N LYS A 10 14.72 -11.00 6.01
CA LYS A 10 15.16 -11.86 7.09
C LYS A 10 16.66 -12.07 6.90
N LEU A 11 17.48 -11.13 7.37
CA LEU A 11 18.92 -11.37 7.43
C LEU A 11 19.22 -12.18 8.69
N MET A 12 19.19 -13.50 8.55
CA MET A 12 19.54 -14.46 9.60
C MET A 12 20.81 -15.19 9.16
N VAL A 13 21.98 -14.76 9.67
CA VAL A 13 23.25 -15.46 9.43
C VAL A 13 23.45 -16.50 10.53
N LEU A 14 23.26 -17.78 10.21
CA LEU A 14 23.68 -18.91 11.03
C LEU A 14 25.17 -19.19 10.79
N ALA A 15 25.99 -19.15 11.84
CA ALA A 15 27.39 -19.58 11.81
C ALA A 15 27.51 -21.12 11.87
N PRO A 16 28.55 -21.73 11.27
CA PRO A 16 28.71 -23.18 11.21
C PRO A 16 29.06 -23.80 12.58
N ARG A 17 28.56 -25.01 12.84
CA ARG A 17 28.96 -25.83 13.99
C ARG A 17 30.40 -26.31 13.81
N VAL A 18 31.27 -25.97 14.75
CA VAL A 18 32.56 -26.66 14.98
C VAL A 18 32.51 -27.32 16.37
N PRO A 19 33.06 -28.55 16.56
CA PRO A 19 32.82 -29.35 17.76
C PRO A 19 33.56 -28.81 19.00
N ARG A 20 32.96 -29.06 20.18
CA ARG A 20 33.42 -28.63 21.51
C ARG A 20 34.87 -29.03 21.81
N ARG A 21 35.66 -28.09 22.33
CA ARG A 21 36.62 -28.32 23.44
C ARG A 21 36.58 -27.16 24.44
N THR A 22 36.15 -27.53 25.65
CA THR A 22 36.47 -27.07 27.03
C THR A 22 36.89 -25.62 27.34
N HIS A 23 36.13 -25.04 28.29
CA HIS A 23 36.44 -23.99 29.28
C HIS A 23 36.99 -22.62 28.79
N GLN A 24 36.11 -21.60 28.66
CA GLN A 24 36.26 -20.28 29.31
C GLN A 24 35.09 -19.33 28.97
N SER A 25 34.68 -18.56 29.99
CA SER A 25 33.79 -17.38 30.04
C SER A 25 32.68 -17.21 28.99
N ASP A 26 31.44 -17.23 29.48
CA ASP A 26 30.21 -16.84 28.80
C ASP A 26 30.23 -15.34 28.44
N SER A 27 30.89 -14.99 27.34
CA SER A 27 30.71 -13.67 26.70
C SER A 27 29.47 -13.76 25.82
N GLY A 28 28.49 -12.90 26.11
CA GLY A 28 27.18 -12.88 25.48
C GLY A 28 27.30 -12.92 23.96
N ARG A 29 26.66 -13.93 23.34
CA ARG A 29 26.53 -14.01 21.89
C ARG A 29 25.70 -12.82 21.41
N VAL A 30 26.36 -11.84 20.81
CA VAL A 30 25.69 -10.73 20.14
C VAL A 30 25.18 -11.26 18.80
N VAL A 31 23.86 -11.45 18.72
CA VAL A 31 23.16 -11.71 17.47
C VAL A 31 22.89 -10.35 16.82
N TRP A 32 23.12 -10.24 15.52
CA TRP A 32 22.98 -9.01 14.76
C TRP A 32 21.66 -9.00 14.01
N ALA A 33 21.02 -7.83 13.91
CA ALA A 33 19.92 -7.65 12.97
C ALA A 33 20.11 -6.35 12.20
N PHE A 34 19.82 -6.44 10.92
CA PHE A 34 19.74 -5.32 10.02
C PHE A 34 18.29 -4.83 10.03
N CYS A 35 18.05 -3.63 10.58
CA CYS A 35 16.77 -2.97 10.44
C CYS A 35 16.87 -1.98 9.26
N ALA A 36 16.64 -2.50 8.05
CA ALA A 36 16.20 -1.63 6.96
C ALA A 36 14.91 -0.95 7.42
N ALA A 37 14.82 0.35 7.17
CA ALA A 37 13.70 1.25 7.44
C ALA A 37 12.38 0.55 7.81
N THR A 38 11.73 1.03 8.88
CA THR A 38 10.31 0.79 9.21
C THR A 38 9.53 0.41 7.95
N ASP A 39 9.25 -0.89 7.74
CA ASP A 39 8.63 -1.50 6.54
C ASP A 39 8.60 -0.61 5.27
N PRO A 40 9.40 -0.89 4.22
CA PRO A 40 9.50 -0.05 3.01
C PRO A 40 8.15 0.35 2.41
N GLN A 41 7.12 -0.49 2.58
CA GLN A 41 5.76 -0.18 2.16
C GLN A 41 5.16 0.98 2.96
N TRP A 42 5.33 1.00 4.29
CA TRP A 42 4.91 2.13 5.14
C TRP A 42 5.70 3.40 4.87
N CYS A 43 7.01 3.29 4.60
CA CYS A 43 7.82 4.43 4.16
C CYS A 43 7.25 5.10 2.91
N GLN A 44 6.80 4.31 1.93
CA GLN A 44 6.15 4.87 0.75
C GLN A 44 4.78 5.46 1.09
N ILE A 45 3.89 4.70 1.74
CA ILE A 45 2.53 5.15 2.09
C ILE A 45 2.55 6.47 2.89
N ARG A 46 3.51 6.61 3.82
CA ARG A 46 3.64 7.74 4.75
C ARG A 46 4.86 8.61 4.47
N TRP A 47 5.33 8.67 3.22
CA TRP A 47 6.20 9.77 2.78
C TRP A 47 5.41 11.09 2.90
N HIS A 48 5.67 12.22 2.25
CA HIS A 48 5.02 13.51 2.58
C HIS A 48 5.18 14.04 4.03
N LYS A 49 5.46 13.20 5.05
CA LYS A 49 5.49 13.63 6.46
C LYS A 49 6.89 13.73 7.05
N ARG A 50 7.86 12.89 6.66
CA ARG A 50 9.24 12.91 7.20
C ARG A 50 10.28 12.32 6.24
N PRO A 51 11.56 12.77 6.31
CA PRO A 51 12.67 12.12 5.63
C PRO A 51 12.81 10.65 6.05
N SER A 52 13.35 9.83 5.15
CA SER A 52 13.66 8.43 5.44
C SER A 52 15.03 8.30 6.10
N VAL A 53 15.19 7.27 6.92
CA VAL A 53 16.41 7.02 7.70
C VAL A 53 16.74 5.53 7.64
N VAL A 54 18.02 5.21 7.51
CA VAL A 54 18.54 3.86 7.74
C VAL A 54 19.42 3.87 8.99
N THR A 55 19.28 2.84 9.84
CA THR A 55 20.07 2.68 11.07
C THR A 55 20.67 1.29 11.17
N SER A 56 21.92 1.23 11.61
CA SER A 56 22.53 0.03 12.17
C SER A 56 22.40 0.07 13.70
N ARG A 57 21.93 -1.02 14.31
CA ARG A 57 21.67 -1.07 15.76
C ARG A 57 22.09 -2.40 16.35
N THR A 58 22.30 -2.42 17.66
CA THR A 58 22.34 -3.67 18.42
C THR A 58 20.96 -4.34 18.44
N LEU A 59 20.91 -5.63 18.78
CA LEU A 59 19.66 -6.28 19.12
C LEU A 59 19.28 -6.00 20.58
N HIS A 60 17.99 -5.81 20.83
CA HIS A 60 17.43 -5.76 22.17
C HIS A 60 16.81 -7.11 22.53
N LEU A 61 17.03 -7.58 23.77
CA LEU A 61 16.67 -8.94 24.20
C LEU A 61 15.16 -9.25 24.13
N LYS A 62 14.31 -8.23 24.26
CA LYS A 62 12.85 -8.39 24.42
C LYS A 62 12.00 -7.63 23.41
N HIS A 63 12.55 -6.63 22.73
CA HIS A 63 11.76 -5.65 21.98
C HIS A 63 12.39 -5.40 20.62
N PHE A 64 11.56 -5.32 19.59
CA PHE A 64 12.00 -5.09 18.22
C PHE A 64 12.37 -3.61 18.02
N ASP A 65 13.49 -3.31 17.36
CA ASP A 65 14.01 -1.95 17.11
C ASP A 65 14.40 -1.09 18.33
N HIS A 66 14.54 -1.70 19.50
CA HIS A 66 14.91 -1.02 20.75
C HIS A 66 16.40 -1.11 21.10
N GLY A 67 17.25 -1.61 20.21
CA GLY A 67 18.69 -1.64 20.45
C GLY A 67 19.34 -0.27 20.30
N THR A 68 20.56 -0.15 20.83
CA THR A 68 21.38 1.06 20.72
C THR A 68 21.77 1.30 19.27
N ILE A 69 21.62 2.53 18.79
CA ILE A 69 21.98 2.91 17.42
C ILE A 69 23.49 3.06 17.34
N LEU A 70 24.11 2.23 16.50
CA LEU A 70 25.56 2.23 16.27
C LEU A 70 25.95 3.23 15.18
N ALA A 71 25.14 3.29 14.13
CA ALA A 71 25.33 4.20 13.00
C ALA A 71 23.99 4.51 12.35
N GLN A 72 23.91 5.66 11.70
CA GLN A 72 22.69 6.15 11.07
C GLN A 72 23.04 7.01 9.86
N THR A 73 22.16 7.07 8.87
CA THR A 73 22.25 8.09 7.81
C THR A 73 22.34 9.51 8.40
N PRO A 74 23.16 10.41 7.83
CA PRO A 74 23.30 11.78 8.33
C PRO A 74 21.96 12.53 8.45
N SER A 75 21.87 13.46 9.38
CA SER A 75 20.70 14.34 9.53
C SER A 75 20.53 15.22 8.27
N PRO A 76 19.28 15.46 7.78
CA PRO A 76 17.99 15.05 8.35
C PRO A 76 17.50 13.66 7.89
N GLY A 77 18.34 12.86 7.26
CA GLY A 77 17.99 11.61 6.58
C GLY A 77 18.18 11.74 5.07
N PHE A 78 17.40 11.00 4.30
CA PHE A 78 17.35 11.12 2.84
C PHE A 78 15.92 11.18 2.33
N GLU A 79 15.74 11.83 1.19
CA GLU A 79 14.45 11.89 0.50
C GLU A 79 14.26 10.65 -0.39
N ILE A 80 13.02 10.19 -0.53
CA ILE A 80 12.68 9.15 -1.50
C ILE A 80 12.57 9.84 -2.87
N PRO A 81 13.37 9.42 -3.88
CA PRO A 81 13.30 9.97 -5.23
C PRO A 81 11.91 9.77 -5.83
N ASN A 82 11.41 10.75 -6.59
CA ASN A 82 10.14 10.69 -7.30
C ASN A 82 9.00 10.10 -6.44
N PRO A 83 8.62 10.77 -5.33
CA PRO A 83 7.68 10.22 -4.33
C PRO A 83 6.36 9.73 -4.91
N ASP A 84 5.91 10.37 -5.98
CA ASP A 84 4.63 10.08 -6.61
C ASP A 84 4.69 8.89 -7.57
N SER A 85 5.88 8.41 -7.95
CA SER A 85 6.05 7.25 -8.83
C SER A 85 6.95 6.13 -8.26
N CYS A 86 7.68 6.38 -7.16
CA CYS A 86 8.61 5.40 -6.59
C CYS A 86 7.91 4.10 -6.19
N THR A 87 8.42 2.99 -6.72
CA THR A 87 7.97 1.62 -6.45
C THR A 87 8.73 1.02 -5.26
N VAL A 88 8.17 -0.01 -4.63
CA VAL A 88 8.81 -0.67 -3.47
C VAL A 88 10.20 -1.20 -3.83
N ALA A 89 10.39 -1.70 -5.05
CA ALA A 89 11.68 -2.20 -5.52
C ALA A 89 12.72 -1.08 -5.63
N GLU A 90 12.37 0.06 -6.23
CA GLU A 90 13.29 1.21 -6.34
C GLU A 90 13.67 1.76 -4.96
N LEU A 91 12.71 1.84 -4.02
CA LEU A 91 13.03 2.22 -2.64
C LEU A 91 13.95 1.19 -1.98
N LEU A 92 13.69 -0.11 -2.20
CA LEU A 92 14.52 -1.18 -1.66
C LEU A 92 15.97 -1.05 -2.11
N ASP A 93 16.22 -0.77 -3.39
CA ASP A 93 17.57 -0.60 -3.94
C ASP A 93 18.33 0.55 -3.27
N ILE A 94 17.62 1.65 -2.96
CA ILE A 94 18.19 2.82 -2.27
C ILE A 94 18.52 2.48 -0.82
N VAL A 95 17.57 1.89 -0.08
CA VAL A 95 17.76 1.61 1.36
C VAL A 95 18.74 0.47 1.60
N ALA A 96 18.76 -0.53 0.71
CA ALA A 96 19.68 -1.65 0.79
C ALA A 96 21.13 -1.18 0.62
N SER A 97 21.39 -0.33 -0.38
CA SER A 97 22.72 0.23 -0.63
C SER A 97 23.22 1.04 0.58
N LYS A 98 22.39 1.96 1.09
CA LYS A 98 22.74 2.79 2.26
C LYS A 98 22.99 1.95 3.51
N GLY A 99 22.17 0.93 3.74
CA GLY A 99 22.38 0.08 4.91
C GLY A 99 23.59 -0.85 4.77
N ALA A 100 23.92 -1.31 3.57
CA ALA A 100 25.13 -2.08 3.33
C ALA A 100 26.39 -1.24 3.62
N GLU A 101 26.41 0.03 3.21
CA GLU A 101 27.48 0.98 3.54
C GLU A 101 27.62 1.15 5.06
N LEU A 102 26.51 1.45 5.77
CA LEU A 102 26.51 1.61 7.22
C LEU A 102 26.99 0.35 7.96
N LEU A 103 26.64 -0.84 7.45
CA LEU A 103 27.08 -2.10 8.02
C LEU A 103 28.59 -2.32 7.81
N LEU A 104 29.08 -2.09 6.58
CA LEU A 104 30.49 -2.26 6.25
C LEU A 104 31.38 -1.31 7.06
N GLU A 105 30.99 -0.04 7.15
CA GLU A 105 31.68 0.98 7.95
C GLU A 105 31.71 0.58 9.43
N GLY A 106 30.53 0.23 9.99
CA GLY A 106 30.42 -0.15 11.39
C GLY A 106 31.21 -1.40 11.76
N ILE A 107 31.40 -2.34 10.82
CA ILE A 107 32.27 -3.51 11.01
C ILE A 107 33.75 -3.07 11.04
N ARG A 108 34.17 -2.23 10.09
CA ARG A 108 35.57 -1.77 9.98
C ARG A 108 36.01 -0.94 11.18
N GLU A 109 35.13 -0.07 11.66
CA GLU A 109 35.39 0.80 12.80
C GLU A 109 35.20 0.10 14.15
N GLY A 110 34.65 -1.12 14.15
CA GLY A 110 34.39 -1.88 15.38
C GLY A 110 33.35 -1.22 16.29
N LEU A 111 32.36 -0.51 15.73
CA LEU A 111 31.33 0.24 16.49
C LEU A 111 30.52 -0.64 17.45
N PHE A 112 30.52 -1.96 17.22
CA PHE A 112 29.85 -2.95 18.01
C PHE A 112 30.66 -3.47 19.22
N VAL A 113 31.94 -3.11 19.33
CA VAL A 113 32.82 -3.53 20.42
C VAL A 113 32.58 -2.64 21.64
N PRO A 114 32.32 -3.21 22.83
CA PRO A 114 32.13 -2.41 24.04
C PRO A 114 33.33 -1.50 24.36
N PRO A 115 33.07 -0.29 24.90
CA PRO A 115 31.75 0.28 25.19
C PRO A 115 31.06 0.82 23.93
N VAL A 116 29.82 0.37 23.72
CA VAL A 116 28.97 0.83 22.61
C VAL A 116 28.49 2.26 22.90
N LYS A 117 28.61 3.15 21.92
CA LYS A 117 28.13 4.54 21.98
C LYS A 117 26.88 4.70 21.13
N ASP A 118 25.88 5.43 21.64
CA ASP A 118 24.68 5.75 20.87
C ASP A 118 24.97 6.89 19.88
N ALA A 119 24.85 6.60 18.59
CA ALA A 119 25.05 7.54 17.48
C ALA A 119 23.72 8.08 16.90
N GLY A 120 22.58 7.73 17.51
CA GLY A 120 21.26 8.10 17.04
C GLY A 120 20.94 9.57 17.28
N TRP A 121 20.97 10.40 16.24
CA TRP A 121 20.57 11.82 16.37
C TRP A 121 19.04 11.98 16.45
N TYR A 122 18.27 11.04 15.91
CA TYR A 122 16.81 11.18 15.86
C TYR A 122 16.13 10.87 17.20
N SER A 123 16.73 10.02 18.04
CA SER A 123 16.19 9.67 19.38
C SER A 123 16.20 10.85 20.34
N THR A 124 17.09 11.82 20.12
CA THR A 124 17.20 13.05 20.91
C THR A 124 16.33 14.20 20.35
N GLN A 125 15.94 14.13 19.07
CA GLN A 125 15.26 15.23 18.37
C GLN A 125 13.78 14.98 18.04
N GLN A 126 13.31 13.73 17.92
CA GLN A 126 11.91 13.43 17.56
C GLN A 126 11.20 12.63 18.67
N LYS A 127 10.27 13.28 19.38
CA LYS A 127 9.47 12.67 20.46
C LYS A 127 8.35 11.74 19.97
N ASP A 128 7.97 11.82 18.69
CA ASP A 128 6.85 11.07 18.12
C ASP A 128 7.31 10.06 17.08
N LEU A 129 7.92 8.96 17.53
CA LEU A 129 8.21 7.82 16.66
C LEU A 129 6.94 7.02 16.44
N ILE A 130 6.57 6.83 15.17
CA ILE A 130 5.43 6.02 14.81
C ILE A 130 5.94 4.65 14.38
N HIS A 131 5.52 3.60 15.09
CA HIS A 131 5.85 2.24 14.73
C HIS A 131 5.15 1.86 13.41
N ALA A 132 5.90 1.28 12.46
CA ALA A 132 5.32 0.67 11.27
C ALA A 132 4.68 -0.67 11.66
N THR A 133 3.36 -0.66 11.80
CA THR A 133 2.58 -1.86 12.13
C THR A 133 2.63 -2.87 10.98
N LYS A 134 2.38 -4.14 11.26
CA LYS A 134 2.21 -5.13 10.19
C LYS A 134 1.11 -4.70 9.21
N ILE A 135 1.35 -4.79 7.91
CA ILE A 135 0.32 -4.59 6.88
C ILE A 135 -0.72 -5.71 6.95
N THR A 136 -1.97 -5.29 6.95
CA THR A 136 -3.17 -6.13 7.03
C THR A 136 -4.00 -6.00 5.76
N PRO A 137 -4.96 -6.92 5.51
CA PRO A 137 -5.91 -6.75 4.43
C PRO A 137 -6.72 -5.44 4.51
N GLU A 138 -6.95 -4.90 5.72
CA GLU A 138 -7.70 -3.66 5.90
C GLU A 138 -6.93 -2.43 5.39
N ASP A 139 -5.60 -2.45 5.37
CA ASP A 139 -4.80 -1.36 4.80
C ASP A 139 -5.01 -1.19 3.29
N LYS A 140 -5.60 -2.19 2.63
CA LYS A 140 -5.99 -2.18 1.21
C LYS A 140 -7.43 -1.71 0.98
N HIS A 141 -8.19 -1.48 2.06
CA HIS A 141 -9.56 -1.01 1.97
C HIS A 141 -9.58 0.49 1.62
N ILE A 142 -10.20 0.85 0.51
CA ILE A 142 -10.25 2.25 0.08
C ILE A 142 -11.25 3.02 0.95
N ASP A 143 -10.75 3.99 1.71
CA ASP A 143 -11.59 4.99 2.37
C ASP A 143 -11.86 6.15 1.41
N TRP A 144 -12.92 6.02 0.62
CA TRP A 144 -13.32 7.03 -0.37
C TRP A 144 -13.68 8.39 0.25
N ALA A 145 -14.02 8.44 1.54
CA ALA A 145 -14.40 9.67 2.21
C ALA A 145 -13.19 10.53 2.59
N THR A 146 -12.02 9.90 2.80
CA THR A 146 -10.81 10.59 3.28
C THR A 146 -9.64 10.54 2.31
N TRP A 147 -9.54 9.53 1.45
CA TRP A 147 -8.39 9.35 0.57
C TRP A 147 -8.49 10.22 -0.69
N THR A 148 -7.41 10.94 -0.94
CA THR A 148 -7.17 11.66 -2.20
C THR A 148 -6.76 10.67 -3.30
N TRP A 149 -6.72 11.13 -4.56
CA TRP A 149 -6.14 10.32 -5.63
C TRP A 149 -4.69 9.91 -5.32
N ALA A 150 -3.87 10.81 -4.78
CA ALA A 150 -2.50 10.51 -4.39
C ALA A 150 -2.43 9.37 -3.35
N ASP A 151 -3.38 9.30 -2.42
CA ASP A 151 -3.47 8.21 -1.44
C ASP A 151 -3.84 6.87 -2.07
N VAL A 152 -4.82 6.87 -2.98
CA VAL A 152 -5.29 5.68 -3.70
C VAL A 152 -4.19 5.13 -4.61
N SER A 153 -3.65 5.97 -5.50
CA SER A 153 -2.61 5.60 -6.46
C SER A 153 -1.35 5.05 -5.77
N ARG A 154 -0.92 5.71 -4.69
CA ARG A 154 0.24 5.26 -3.91
C ARG A 154 -0.01 3.90 -3.26
N ARG A 155 -1.17 3.69 -2.65
CA ARG A 155 -1.48 2.41 -2.02
C ARG A 155 -1.63 1.30 -3.03
N GLU A 156 -2.20 1.56 -4.19
CA GLU A 156 -2.23 0.56 -5.26
C GLU A 156 -0.79 0.17 -5.66
N ARG A 157 0.09 1.13 -5.90
CA ARG A 157 1.48 0.86 -6.29
C ARG A 157 2.24 0.07 -5.22
N VAL A 158 1.99 0.36 -3.94
CA VAL A 158 2.73 -0.22 -2.81
C VAL A 158 2.16 -1.58 -2.36
N LEU A 159 0.84 -1.68 -2.28
CA LEU A 159 0.12 -2.81 -1.70
C LEU A 159 -0.47 -3.73 -2.77
N GLY A 160 -0.49 -3.31 -4.04
CA GLY A 160 -1.16 -3.98 -5.13
C GLY A 160 -2.67 -3.69 -5.14
N PRO A 161 -3.50 -4.61 -5.70
CA PRO A 161 -4.93 -4.40 -5.84
C PRO A 161 -5.61 -4.02 -4.51
N LEU A 162 -6.44 -2.99 -4.58
CA LEU A 162 -7.20 -2.45 -3.46
C LEU A 162 -8.60 -3.06 -3.43
N TRP A 163 -9.34 -2.88 -2.35
CA TRP A 163 -10.71 -3.38 -2.30
C TRP A 163 -11.67 -2.37 -1.68
N SER A 164 -12.95 -2.55 -2.02
CA SER A 164 -14.11 -1.91 -1.39
C SER A 164 -15.27 -2.91 -1.36
N LYS A 165 -16.43 -2.47 -0.92
CA LYS A 165 -17.69 -3.18 -0.96
C LYS A 165 -18.68 -2.43 -1.86
N SER A 166 -19.49 -3.20 -2.58
CA SER A 166 -20.56 -2.68 -3.43
C SER A 166 -21.83 -3.49 -3.23
N LEU A 167 -22.99 -2.87 -3.46
CA LEU A 167 -24.23 -3.62 -3.61
C LEU A 167 -24.28 -4.28 -4.98
N VAL A 168 -24.74 -5.53 -4.97
CA VAL A 168 -24.99 -6.39 -6.11
C VAL A 168 -26.46 -6.79 -6.04
N LEU A 169 -27.17 -6.67 -7.16
CA LEU A 169 -28.55 -7.12 -7.24
C LEU A 169 -28.61 -8.66 -7.35
N GLY A 170 -29.18 -9.29 -6.33
CA GLY A 170 -29.35 -10.74 -6.21
C GLY A 170 -30.31 -11.34 -7.25
N GLU A 171 -30.25 -12.66 -7.41
CA GLU A 171 -31.01 -13.42 -8.42
C GLU A 171 -32.48 -13.69 -8.02
N SER A 172 -32.99 -13.04 -6.97
CA SER A 172 -34.35 -13.20 -6.47
C SER A 172 -35.38 -13.04 -7.59
N SER A 173 -36.23 -14.07 -7.76
CA SER A 173 -37.41 -14.07 -8.62
C SER A 173 -38.65 -13.46 -7.95
N GLY A 174 -38.50 -12.89 -6.74
CA GLY A 174 -39.58 -12.23 -6.00
C GLY A 174 -39.89 -10.83 -6.53
N PRO A 175 -41.04 -10.24 -6.14
CA PRO A 175 -41.46 -8.90 -6.58
C PRO A 175 -40.53 -7.78 -6.08
N THR A 176 -39.73 -8.04 -5.05
CA THR A 176 -38.80 -7.06 -4.47
C THR A 176 -37.36 -7.44 -4.82
N PRO A 177 -36.57 -6.50 -5.40
CA PRO A 177 -35.15 -6.73 -5.65
C PRO A 177 -34.40 -6.96 -4.34
N SER A 178 -33.64 -8.04 -4.24
CA SER A 178 -32.74 -8.29 -3.11
C SER A 178 -31.35 -7.75 -3.42
N PHE A 179 -30.76 -6.99 -2.50
CA PHE A 179 -29.39 -6.49 -2.65
C PHE A 179 -28.46 -7.19 -1.68
N GLU A 180 -27.27 -7.56 -2.15
CA GLU A 180 -26.22 -8.16 -1.35
C GLU A 180 -24.97 -7.30 -1.41
N GLN A 181 -24.32 -7.10 -0.26
CA GLN A 181 -23.02 -6.43 -0.23
C GLN A 181 -21.92 -7.45 -0.55
N ARG A 182 -21.11 -7.16 -1.56
CA ARG A 182 -19.99 -8.01 -2.00
C ARG A 182 -18.69 -7.24 -1.98
N ARG A 183 -17.59 -7.93 -1.62
CA ARG A 183 -16.25 -7.37 -1.77
C ARG A 183 -15.92 -7.27 -3.26
N VAL A 184 -15.38 -6.13 -3.65
CA VAL A 184 -14.82 -5.87 -4.98
C VAL A 184 -13.34 -5.54 -4.84
N ILE A 185 -12.50 -6.25 -5.60
CA ILE A 185 -11.07 -5.95 -5.72
C ILE A 185 -10.92 -5.12 -6.99
N LEU A 186 -10.23 -4.00 -6.86
CA LEU A 186 -10.06 -2.97 -7.88
C LEU A 186 -8.57 -2.82 -8.16
N SER A 187 -8.23 -2.73 -9.43
CA SER A 187 -6.84 -2.55 -9.87
C SER A 187 -6.80 -1.84 -11.22
N GLU A 188 -5.58 -1.42 -11.58
CA GLU A 188 -5.29 -0.63 -12.75
C GLU A 188 -6.10 0.67 -12.71
N PHE A 189 -5.83 1.52 -11.70
CA PHE A 189 -6.43 2.85 -11.63
C PHE A 189 -5.68 3.84 -12.52
N GLU A 190 -6.43 4.73 -13.18
CA GLU A 190 -5.88 5.79 -14.03
C GLU A 190 -6.59 7.12 -13.74
N GLU A 191 -5.84 8.17 -13.38
CA GLU A 191 -6.39 9.53 -13.35
C GLU A 191 -6.72 9.97 -14.78
N VAL A 192 -7.96 10.37 -15.00
CA VAL A 192 -8.43 10.87 -16.29
C VAL A 192 -8.99 12.27 -16.12
N ARG A 193 -9.07 13.02 -17.22
CA ARG A 193 -9.80 14.28 -17.21
C ARG A 193 -11.29 14.00 -16.94
N PRO A 194 -11.97 14.85 -16.16
CA PRO A 194 -13.42 14.76 -16.01
C PRO A 194 -14.09 14.65 -17.38
N LEU A 195 -14.99 13.67 -17.51
CA LEU A 195 -15.86 13.60 -18.68
C LEU A 195 -16.78 14.83 -18.67
N ASN A 196 -17.21 15.31 -19.83
CA ASN A 196 -18.11 16.45 -19.94
C ASN A 196 -19.30 16.28 -18.99
N GLU A 197 -19.54 17.27 -18.12
CA GLU A 197 -20.67 17.29 -17.16
C GLU A 197 -20.64 16.22 -16.06
N SER A 198 -19.59 15.39 -15.98
CA SER A 198 -19.48 14.33 -14.96
C SER A 198 -19.19 14.86 -13.54
N GLU A 199 -18.79 16.12 -13.40
CA GLU A 199 -18.43 16.75 -12.11
C GLU A 199 -19.58 16.72 -11.09
N VAL A 200 -20.83 16.54 -11.53
CA VAL A 200 -21.99 16.33 -10.66
C VAL A 200 -21.81 15.13 -9.71
N PHE A 201 -21.04 14.11 -10.11
CA PHE A 201 -20.73 12.95 -9.29
C PHE A 201 -19.61 13.21 -8.27
N ALA A 202 -18.83 14.28 -8.43
CA ALA A 202 -17.74 14.62 -7.51
C ALA A 202 -18.23 15.06 -6.11
N VAL A 203 -19.54 15.30 -5.96
CA VAL A 203 -20.20 15.59 -4.67
C VAL A 203 -20.20 14.36 -3.76
N VAL A 204 -20.18 13.16 -4.32
CA VAL A 204 -20.21 11.88 -3.58
C VAL A 204 -18.97 11.05 -3.94
N PRO A 205 -17.83 11.27 -3.26
CA PRO A 205 -16.64 10.44 -3.43
C PRO A 205 -16.95 8.96 -3.28
N GLY A 206 -16.33 8.14 -4.13
CA GLY A 206 -16.54 6.70 -4.12
C GLY A 206 -17.84 6.23 -4.80
N LEU A 207 -18.68 7.12 -5.35
CA LEU A 207 -19.81 6.71 -6.19
C LEU A 207 -19.35 6.39 -7.61
N PRO A 208 -19.31 5.11 -8.03
CA PRO A 208 -18.89 4.77 -9.38
C PRO A 208 -20.03 5.00 -10.36
N PHE A 209 -19.66 5.31 -11.60
CA PHE A 209 -20.60 5.49 -12.70
C PHE A 209 -19.97 5.04 -14.02
N ILE A 210 -20.82 4.81 -15.01
CA ILE A 210 -20.43 4.50 -16.38
C ILE A 210 -20.83 5.65 -17.31
N ASP A 211 -20.12 5.78 -18.42
CA ASP A 211 -20.47 6.68 -19.52
C ASP A 211 -21.51 6.03 -20.45
N GLY A 212 -22.64 6.71 -20.64
CA GLY A 212 -23.81 6.25 -21.37
C GLY A 212 -24.69 5.28 -20.61
N GLU A 213 -25.59 4.62 -21.34
CA GLU A 213 -26.47 3.58 -20.81
C GLU A 213 -25.74 2.25 -20.61
N HIS A 214 -26.25 1.38 -19.72
CA HIS A 214 -25.71 0.03 -19.51
C HIS A 214 -26.02 -0.96 -20.65
N THR A 215 -26.59 -0.50 -21.78
CA THR A 215 -26.96 -1.36 -22.91
C THR A 215 -25.72 -1.96 -23.59
N VAL A 216 -25.83 -3.26 -23.92
CA VAL A 216 -24.75 -4.14 -24.42
C VAL A 216 -24.25 -3.73 -25.82
N LYS A 217 -25.00 -2.91 -26.55
CA LYS A 217 -24.68 -2.49 -27.92
C LYS A 217 -23.93 -1.15 -27.93
N SER A 218 -22.64 -1.18 -27.68
CA SER A 218 -21.75 -0.07 -28.03
C SER A 218 -20.30 -0.53 -27.96
N ASP A 219 -19.65 -0.63 -29.12
CA ASP A 219 -18.21 -0.87 -29.30
C ASP A 219 -17.29 0.26 -28.76
N ALA A 220 -17.85 1.32 -28.17
CA ALA A 220 -17.07 2.33 -27.48
C ALA A 220 -16.60 1.82 -26.10
N LYS A 221 -15.33 2.07 -25.77
CA LYS A 221 -14.62 1.69 -24.53
C LYS A 221 -15.26 2.24 -23.25
N LYS A 222 -16.46 1.80 -22.89
CA LYS A 222 -17.14 2.15 -21.63
C LYS A 222 -16.24 1.77 -20.46
N GLY A 223 -16.00 2.74 -19.57
CA GLY A 223 -15.19 2.57 -18.38
C GLY A 223 -16.06 2.65 -17.13
N VAL A 224 -15.52 2.17 -16.01
CA VAL A 224 -16.04 2.50 -14.68
C VAL A 224 -15.22 3.65 -14.15
N TYR A 225 -15.90 4.73 -13.80
CA TYR A 225 -15.29 5.97 -13.31
C TYR A 225 -15.75 6.25 -11.90
N VAL A 226 -14.89 6.87 -11.10
CA VAL A 226 -15.20 7.24 -9.71
C VAL A 226 -14.42 8.49 -9.34
N PHE A 227 -15.06 9.40 -8.60
CA PHE A 227 -14.38 10.55 -8.04
C PHE A 227 -13.78 10.22 -6.67
N THR A 228 -12.54 10.68 -6.45
CA THR A 228 -11.88 10.67 -5.14
C THR A 228 -12.26 11.90 -4.32
N LYS A 229 -11.82 11.95 -3.05
CA LYS A 229 -12.14 13.04 -2.13
C LYS A 229 -11.73 14.43 -2.64
N ASP A 230 -10.61 14.50 -3.35
CA ASP A 230 -10.04 15.71 -3.96
C ASP A 230 -10.61 16.01 -5.35
N ARG A 231 -11.76 15.42 -5.72
CA ARG A 231 -12.48 15.64 -6.98
C ARG A 231 -11.68 15.25 -8.23
N LYS A 232 -10.69 14.37 -8.11
CA LYS A 232 -10.03 13.77 -9.26
C LYS A 232 -10.88 12.63 -9.81
N LEU A 233 -11.02 12.59 -11.13
CA LEU A 233 -11.72 11.50 -11.79
C LEU A 233 -10.74 10.36 -12.05
N VAL A 234 -11.11 9.17 -11.60
CA VAL A 234 -10.31 7.97 -11.76
C VAL A 234 -11.09 6.94 -12.55
N ARG A 235 -10.47 6.40 -13.59
CA ARG A 235 -10.94 5.22 -14.32
C ARG A 235 -10.40 3.96 -13.65
N ILE A 236 -11.28 2.99 -13.45
CA ILE A 236 -10.92 1.64 -12.99
C ILE A 236 -10.92 0.73 -14.22
N HIS A 237 -9.78 0.11 -14.54
CA HIS A 237 -9.69 -0.80 -15.69
C HIS A 237 -10.06 -2.24 -15.34
N SER A 238 -9.72 -2.71 -14.14
CA SER A 238 -9.94 -4.10 -13.74
C SER A 238 -10.71 -4.22 -12.43
N MET A 239 -11.66 -5.15 -12.40
CA MET A 239 -12.48 -5.44 -11.21
C MET A 239 -12.72 -6.94 -11.06
N LYS A 240 -12.55 -7.42 -9.82
CA LYS A 240 -12.96 -8.75 -9.40
C LYS A 240 -14.01 -8.63 -8.30
N VAL A 241 -15.24 -9.01 -8.63
CA VAL A 241 -16.32 -9.15 -7.66
C VAL A 241 -16.20 -10.52 -6.98
N GLU A 242 -16.48 -10.59 -5.68
CA GLU A 242 -16.53 -11.84 -4.92
C GLU A 242 -17.32 -12.93 -5.65
N GLY A 243 -16.75 -14.14 -5.73
CA GLY A 243 -17.35 -15.27 -6.45
C GLY A 243 -17.22 -15.22 -7.98
N ARG A 244 -16.61 -14.17 -8.55
CA ARG A 244 -16.47 -13.98 -10.01
C ARG A 244 -14.99 -13.88 -10.43
N PRO A 245 -14.66 -14.18 -11.70
CA PRO A 245 -13.31 -14.00 -12.22
C PRO A 245 -12.97 -12.50 -12.33
N ASN A 246 -11.67 -12.19 -12.27
CA ASN A 246 -11.18 -10.85 -12.59
C ASN A 246 -11.39 -10.56 -14.08
N THR A 247 -11.89 -9.38 -14.40
CA THR A 247 -12.12 -8.95 -15.79
C THR A 247 -12.15 -7.43 -15.88
N ASP A 248 -12.37 -6.91 -17.08
CA ASP A 248 -12.61 -5.48 -17.33
C ASP A 248 -13.70 -4.94 -16.38
N ALA A 249 -13.46 -3.77 -15.79
CA ALA A 249 -14.29 -3.24 -14.72
C ALA A 249 -15.75 -3.05 -15.13
N PHE A 250 -16.00 -2.59 -16.36
CA PHE A 250 -17.35 -2.41 -16.88
C PHE A 250 -18.05 -3.75 -17.04
N ARG A 251 -17.38 -4.74 -17.64
CA ARG A 251 -17.92 -6.11 -17.78
C ARG A 251 -18.18 -6.77 -16.43
N ALA A 252 -17.30 -6.57 -15.45
CA ALA A 252 -17.47 -7.10 -14.10
C ALA A 252 -18.72 -6.51 -13.43
N ALA A 253 -18.85 -5.17 -13.45
CA ALA A 253 -19.97 -4.45 -12.87
C ALA A 253 -21.32 -4.81 -13.51
N LEU A 254 -21.33 -4.96 -14.85
CA LEU A 254 -22.52 -5.38 -15.58
C LEU A 254 -22.95 -6.79 -15.21
N LYS A 255 -22.01 -7.76 -15.24
CA LYS A 255 -22.30 -9.15 -14.87
C LYS A 255 -22.78 -9.26 -13.43
N ALA A 256 -22.17 -8.48 -12.53
CA ALA A 256 -22.52 -8.45 -11.12
C ALA A 256 -23.73 -7.55 -10.81
N ARG A 257 -24.40 -6.96 -11.81
CA ARG A 257 -25.60 -6.14 -11.62
C ARG A 257 -25.40 -5.07 -10.53
N MET A 258 -24.28 -4.34 -10.63
CA MET A 258 -23.92 -3.24 -9.72
C MET A 258 -24.40 -1.88 -10.22
N ILE A 259 -24.68 -1.79 -11.53
CA ILE A 259 -25.07 -0.57 -12.23
C ILE A 259 -26.56 -0.30 -12.01
N GLY A 260 -26.90 0.94 -11.67
CA GLY A 260 -28.26 1.40 -11.43
C GLY A 260 -29.18 1.27 -12.63
N SER A 261 -30.50 1.30 -12.37
CA SER A 261 -31.53 1.25 -13.41
C SER A 261 -31.73 2.60 -14.13
N HIS A 262 -31.34 3.71 -13.52
CA HIS A 262 -31.60 5.05 -14.02
C HIS A 262 -30.35 5.68 -14.62
N THR A 263 -30.44 6.03 -15.90
CA THR A 263 -29.44 6.87 -16.58
C THR A 263 -29.85 8.33 -16.42
N PHE A 264 -28.94 9.15 -15.92
CA PHE A 264 -29.11 10.59 -15.86
C PHE A 264 -28.55 11.19 -17.15
N SER A 265 -29.37 11.98 -17.85
CA SER A 265 -28.92 12.74 -19.02
C SER A 265 -28.90 14.23 -18.69
N TRP A 266 -27.78 14.88 -19.00
CA TRP A 266 -27.55 16.30 -18.77
C TRP A 266 -26.70 16.87 -19.91
N ASN A 267 -27.16 17.95 -20.55
CA ASN A 267 -26.43 18.63 -21.65
C ASN A 267 -25.80 17.68 -22.69
N ASN A 268 -26.56 16.69 -23.19
CA ASN A 268 -26.13 15.65 -24.15
C ASN A 268 -25.10 14.63 -23.62
N ALA A 269 -24.74 14.66 -22.34
CA ALA A 269 -24.02 13.58 -21.67
C ALA A 269 -25.01 12.68 -20.91
N SER A 270 -24.74 11.38 -20.88
CA SER A 270 -25.55 10.40 -20.17
C SER A 270 -24.67 9.57 -19.25
N PHE A 271 -25.07 9.40 -18.00
CA PHE A 271 -24.30 8.62 -17.02
C PHE A 271 -25.22 7.69 -16.23
N THR A 272 -24.77 6.47 -15.98
CA THR A 272 -25.48 5.53 -15.10
C THR A 272 -24.62 5.27 -13.85
N PRO A 273 -25.01 5.75 -12.66
CA PRO A 273 -24.29 5.44 -11.42
C PRO A 273 -24.54 4.00 -10.98
N PHE A 274 -23.70 3.50 -10.09
CA PHE A 274 -23.96 2.25 -9.38
C PHE A 274 -25.11 2.42 -8.38
N HIS A 275 -25.62 1.30 -7.87
CA HIS A 275 -26.67 1.32 -6.85
C HIS A 275 -26.28 2.09 -5.57
N ASN A 276 -24.99 2.11 -5.23
CA ASN A 276 -24.47 2.79 -4.06
C ASN A 276 -23.00 3.21 -4.25
N PRO A 277 -22.53 4.17 -3.42
CA PRO A 277 -21.11 4.42 -3.27
C PRO A 277 -20.37 3.21 -2.72
N LEU A 278 -19.13 3.02 -3.18
CA LEU A 278 -18.22 2.02 -2.63
C LEU A 278 -17.93 2.35 -1.15
N SER A 279 -17.95 1.32 -0.31
CA SER A 279 -17.75 1.40 1.15
C SER A 279 -16.79 0.37 1.70
#